data_AF-B3SIV1-F1
#
_entry.id   AF-B3SIV1-F1
#
_cell.length_a   1.000
_cell.length_b   1.000
_cell.length_c   1.000
_cell.angle_alpha   90.00
_cell.angle_beta   90.00
_cell.angle_gamma   90.00
#
_symmetry.space_group_name_H-M   'P 1'
#
loop_
_entity.id
_entity.type
_entity.pdbx_description
1 polymer ?
#
loop_
_entity_poly.entity_id
_entity_poly.type
_entity_poly.pdbx_seq_one_letter_code
_entity_poly.pdbx_strand_id
1 'polypeptide(L)' 'ELNNDGTVKSFLLTNGSTVEGDAYVFAAPVDILKLLLPDPWKEIPYFKKLDKLVGVPVINVHIWFDRKLKNTYDHLLFS' A
#
# COMPACT_ATOMS: atom_id res chain seq x y z
N GLU A 1 -5.47 -3.17 17.18
CA GLU A 1 -6.14 -2.50 18.31
C GLU A 1 -5.28 -1.36 18.85
N LEU A 2 -5.90 -0.38 19.52
CA LEU A 2 -5.19 0.68 20.23
C LEU A 2 -5.31 0.48 21.75
N ASN A 3 -4.30 0.95 22.46
CA ASN A 3 -4.32 1.12 23.91
C ASN A 3 -5.18 2.35 24.29
N ASN A 4 -5.49 2.50 25.58
CA ASN A 4 -6.28 3.63 26.09
C ASN A 4 -5.59 5.00 25.87
N ASP A 5 -4.27 5.02 25.74
CA ASP A 5 -3.48 6.22 25.46
C ASP A 5 -3.37 6.53 23.96
N GLY A 6 -4.00 5.71 23.10
CA GLY A 6 -4.00 5.86 21.65
C GLY A 6 -2.79 5.26 20.94
N THR A 7 -1.85 4.62 21.65
CA THR A 7 -0.73 3.87 21.05
C THR A 7 -1.19 2.52 20.50
N VAL A 8 -0.41 1.91 19.60
CA VAL A 8 -0.77 0.60 19.04
C VAL A 8 -0.61 -0.48 20.11
N LYS A 9 -1.68 -1.25 20.33
CA LYS A 9 -1.67 -2.43 21.20
C LYS A 9 -1.18 -3.68 20.46
N SER A 10 -1.75 -3.92 19.28
CA SER A 10 -1.48 -5.10 18.45
C SER A 10 -2.02 -4.93 17.04
N PHE A 11 -1.51 -5.73 16.09
CA PHE A 11 -2.11 -5.91 14.76
C PHE A 11 -2.93 -7.20 14.70
N LEU A 12 -4.18 -7.09 14.26
CA LEU A 12 -5.04 -8.23 14.00
C LEU A 12 -4.87 -8.66 12.54
N LEU A 13 -4.40 -9.88 12.33
CA LEU A 13 -4.26 -10.47 11.01
C LEU A 13 -5.60 -11.04 10.52
N THR A 14 -5.72 -11.24 9.21
CA THR A 14 -6.95 -11.74 8.57
C THR A 14 -7.37 -13.13 9.03
N ASN A 15 -6.43 -13.93 9.54
CA ASN A 15 -6.70 -15.26 10.13
C ASN A 15 -7.18 -15.19 11.60
N GLY A 16 -7.38 -13.99 12.16
CA GLY A 16 -7.80 -13.78 13.54
C GLY A 16 -6.69 -13.81 14.58
N SER A 17 -5.44 -14.09 14.19
CA SER A 17 -4.30 -14.01 15.11
C SER A 17 -3.85 -12.57 15.35
N THR A 18 -3.36 -12.31 16.56
CA THR A 18 -2.82 -11.00 16.94
C THR A 18 -1.30 -11.04 16.98
N VAL A 19 -0.67 -9.99 16.46
CA VAL A 19 0.77 -9.78 16.51
C VAL A 19 1.07 -8.57 17.39
N GLU A 20 1.93 -8.79 18.38
CA GLU A 20 2.43 -7.77 19.31
C GLU A 20 3.93 -7.55 19.08
N GLY A 21 4.41 -6.35 19.41
CA GLY A 21 5.82 -6.01 19.32
C GLY A 21 6.15 -4.66 19.93
N ASP A 22 7.44 -4.38 20.08
CA ASP A 22 7.94 -3.13 20.68
C ASP A 22 7.71 -1.90 19.78
N ALA A 23 7.64 -2.12 18.47
CA ALA A 23 7.39 -1.08 17.47
C ALA A 23 6.59 -1.63 16.28
N TYR A 24 5.80 -0.76 15.67
CA TYR A 24 4.95 -1.08 14.53
C TYR A 24 5.28 -0.19 13.34
N VAL A 25 5.50 -0.80 12.17
CA VAL A 25 5.81 -0.10 10.91
C VAL A 25 4.81 -0.52 9.84
N PHE A 26 4.14 0.45 9.22
CA PHE A 26 3.32 0.23 8.04
C PHE A 26 4.12 0.51 6.77
N ALA A 27 4.55 -0.55 6.08
CA ALA A 27 5.23 -0.49 4.79
C ALA A 27 4.27 -0.82 3.61
N ALA A 28 2.98 -0.52 3.78
CA ALA A 28 1.95 -0.76 2.78
C ALA A 28 1.70 0.49 1.92
N PRO A 29 1.06 0.35 0.73
CA PRO A 29 0.62 1.49 -0.05
C PRO A 29 -0.26 2.44 0.76
N VAL A 30 -0.15 3.74 0.48
CA VAL A 30 -0.88 4.79 1.23
C VAL A 30 -2.40 4.58 1.20
N ASP A 31 -2.94 4.05 0.09
CA ASP A 31 -4.36 3.77 -0.03
C ASP A 31 -4.83 2.69 0.95
N ILE A 32 -4.02 1.66 1.18
CA ILE A 32 -4.30 0.62 2.18
C ILE A 32 -4.16 1.17 3.59
N LEU A 33 -3.11 1.95 3.86
CA LEU A 33 -2.92 2.59 5.16
C LEU A 33 -4.10 3.48 5.54
N LYS A 34 -4.61 4.30 4.60
CA LYS A 34 -5.79 5.15 4.83
C LYS A 34 -7.03 4.36 5.26
N LEU A 35 -7.22 3.15 4.73
CA LEU A 35 -8.34 2.28 5.10
C LEU A 35 -8.18 1.66 6.50
N LEU A 36 -6.93 1.41 6.91
CA LEU A 36 -6.59 0.76 8.18
C LEU A 36 -6.34 1.76 9.32
N LEU A 37 -6.32 3.07 9.03
CA LEU A 37 -6.10 4.10 10.03
C LEU A 37 -7.23 4.10 11.08
N PRO A 38 -6.90 4.00 12.37
CA PRO A 38 -7.88 4.14 13.44
C PRO A 38 -8.56 5.51 13.41
N ASP A 39 -9.86 5.57 13.72
CA ASP A 39 -10.62 6.83 13.75
C ASP A 39 -9.97 7.94 14.59
N PRO A 40 -9.41 7.67 15.79
CA PRO A 40 -8.74 8.70 16.59
C PRO A 40 -7.53 9.34 15.89
N TRP A 41 -6.92 8.65 14.94
CA TRP A 41 -5.72 9.13 14.24
C TRP A 41 -6.05 9.96 12.99
N LYS A 42 -7.28 9.88 12.46
CA LYS A 42 -7.67 10.56 11.21
C LYS A 42 -7.55 12.09 11.30
N GLU A 43 -7.81 12.66 12.48
CA GLU A 43 -7.69 14.12 12.68
C GLU A 43 -6.27 14.60 12.99
N ILE A 44 -5.32 13.69 13.21
CA ILE A 44 -3.93 14.08 13.46
C ILE A 44 -3.36 14.70 12.16
N PRO A 45 -2.76 15.91 12.21
CA PRO A 45 -2.31 16.62 11.02
C PRO A 45 -1.34 15.85 10.13
N TYR A 46 -0.57 14.92 10.69
CA TYR A 46 0.32 14.04 9.93
C TYR A 46 -0.47 13.10 9.01
N PHE A 47 -1.45 12.36 9.56
CA PHE A 47 -2.25 11.39 8.79
C PHE A 47 -3.25 12.06 7.86
N LYS A 48 -3.84 13.20 8.25
CA LYS A 48 -4.76 13.98 7.41
C LYS A 48 -4.14 14.45 6.08
N LYS A 49 -2.82 14.68 6.05
CA LYS A 49 -2.11 15.05 4.81
C LYS A 49 -2.11 13.92 3.78
N LEU A 50 -2.27 12.66 4.22
CA LEU A 50 -2.29 11.49 3.33
C LEU A 50 -3.52 11.47 2.43
N ASP A 51 -4.60 12.16 2.79
CA ASP A 51 -5.84 12.23 1.97
C ASP A 51 -5.59 12.80 0.57
N LYS A 52 -4.54 13.62 0.42
CA LYS A 52 -4.14 14.18 -0.87
C LYS A 52 -3.34 13.19 -1.74
N LEU A 53 -2.83 12.11 -1.16
CA LEU A 53 -2.07 11.08 -1.87
C LEU A 53 -3.04 10.02 -2.36
N VAL A 54 -3.19 9.89 -3.68
CA VAL A 54 -4.13 8.95 -4.31
C VAL A 54 -3.37 8.10 -5.31
N GLY A 55 -3.59 6.78 -5.26
CA GLY A 55 -3.05 5.86 -6.24
C GLY A 55 -3.51 6.17 -7.67
N VAL A 56 -2.59 6.12 -8.62
CA VAL A 56 -2.89 6.28 -10.05
C VAL A 56 -3.09 4.89 -10.66
N PRO A 57 -4.20 4.65 -11.39
CA PRO A 57 -4.41 3.37 -12.05
C PRO A 57 -3.38 3.16 -13.18
N VAL A 58 -2.76 1.99 -13.23
CA VAL A 58 -1.80 1.60 -14.27
C VAL A 58 -2.13 0.19 -14.74
N ILE A 59 -1.97 -0.05 -16.04
CA ILE A 59 -2.17 -1.36 -16.67
C ILE A 59 -0.85 -1.79 -17.30
N ASN A 60 -0.48 -3.05 -17.10
CA ASN A 60 0.67 -3.66 -17.75
C ASN A 60 0.21 -4.85 -18.61
N VAL A 61 0.56 -4.84 -19.89
CA VAL A 61 0.07 -5.80 -20.89
C VAL A 61 1.23 -6.65 -21.39
N HIS A 62 1.02 -7.97 -21.40
CA HIS A 62 1.96 -8.95 -21.95
C HIS A 62 1.27 -9.71 -23.08
N ILE A 63 1.90 -9.76 -24.27
CA ILE A 63 1.36 -10.41 -25.46
C ILE A 63 2.40 -11.36 -26.03
N TRP A 64 2.01 -12.60 -26.27
CA TRP A 64 2.82 -13.59 -26.98
C TRP A 64 2.35 -13.71 -28.43
N PHE A 65 3.30 -13.71 -29.35
CA PHE A 65 3.06 -13.94 -30.78
C PHE A 65 3.54 -15.35 -31.16
N ASP A 66 2.95 -15.92 -32.20
CA ASP A 66 3.34 -17.23 -32.77
C ASP A 66 4.74 -17.20 -33.41
N ARG A 67 5.22 -16.01 -33.80
CA ARG A 67 6.50 -15.80 -34.50
C ARG A 67 7.33 -14.70 -33.86
N LYS A 68 8.64 -14.79 -34.05
CA LYS A 68 9.58 -13.72 -33.64
C LYS A 68 9.40 -12.49 -34.54
N LEU A 69 9.13 -11.34 -33.92
CA LEU A 69 9.17 -10.05 -34.59
C LEU A 69 10.60 -9.75 -35.05
N LYS A 70 10.78 -9.37 -36.33
CA LYS A 70 12.11 -9.15 -36.93
C LYS A 70 12.78 -7.86 -36.43
N ASN A 71 11.98 -6.81 -36.18
CA ASN A 71 12.46 -5.50 -35.75
C ASN A 71 12.14 -5.31 -34.27
N THR A 72 12.89 -5.99 -33.41
CA THR A 72 12.85 -5.80 -31.94
C THR A 72 14.15 -5.18 -31.46
N TYR A 73 14.08 -4.48 -30.33
CA TYR A 73 15.22 -3.79 -29.73
C TYR A 73 15.43 -4.29 -28.31
N ASP A 74 16.70 -4.41 -27.89
CA ASP A 74 17.07 -4.80 -26.51
C ASP A 74 17.10 -3.58 -25.58
N HIS A 75 16.02 -2.79 -25.62
CA HIS A 75 15.87 -1.55 -24.87
C HIS A 75 14.39 -1.29 -24.56
N LEU A 76 14.15 -0.48 -23.52
CA LEU A 76 12.84 0.06 -23.23
C LEU A 76 12.47 1.11 -24.28
N LEU A 77 11.31 0.93 -24.92
CA LEU A 77 10.79 1.84 -25.93
C LEU A 77 9.74 2.77 -25.30
N PHE A 78 9.86 4.07 -25.55
CA PHE A 78 8.90 5.10 -25.16
C PHE A 78 8.44 5.88 -26.40
N SER A 79 7.23 6.44 -26.34
CA SER A 79 6.66 7.32 -27.38
C SER A 79 6.70 8.79 -26.96
#